data_AF-A0A8D8G098-F1
#
_entry.id   AF-A0A8D8G098-F1
#
_cell.length_a   1.000
_cell.length_b   1.000
_cell.length_c   1.000
_cell.angle_alpha   90.00
_cell.angle_beta   90.00
_cell.angle_gamma   90.00
#
_symmetry.space_group_name_H-M   'P 1'
#
loop_
_entity.id
_entity.type
_entity.pdbx_description
1 polymer ?
#
loop_
_entity_poly.entity_id
_entity_poly.type
_entity_poly.pdbx_seq_one_letter_code
_entity_poly.pdbx_strand_id
1 'polypeptide(L)'
;MYTYSVSGYDVNNKKFSPCSLRSIRKVLQAKSGRCFSEPEESFCGNLRVEGDEQCDAGLLGTEDNDACCDKNCKLRRNQGAVCSDKNSPCCQNCQFMMAGVKCREAQYATCEQEARCSGNHADCPKSPPMGDGTMCQERGQCRNGKCIPYCETQGLQSCMCDTMTDACKRCCRQSINETCFPVEPPDVLPDGTPCIQGFCNKGMCEKTIQDVVERFWDIIEEININKVLRFLRDNIVSK
;
A
#
# COMPACT_ATOMS: atom_id res chain seq x y z
N MET A 1 -8.46 -17.44 -1.62
CA MET A 1 -8.70 -16.16 -0.92
C MET A 1 -9.26 -16.52 0.43
N TYR A 2 -8.63 -16.04 1.48
CA TYR A 2 -9.13 -16.23 2.84
C TYR A 2 -10.14 -15.13 3.15
N THR A 3 -11.20 -15.45 3.88
CA THR A 3 -12.33 -14.54 4.15
C THR A 3 -12.05 -13.58 5.31
N TYR A 4 -11.00 -13.83 6.08
CA TYR A 4 -10.59 -13.01 7.21
C TYR A 4 -9.24 -12.36 6.93
N SER A 5 -8.96 -11.31 7.68
CA SER A 5 -7.65 -10.66 7.71
C SER A 5 -6.58 -11.67 8.09
N VAL A 6 -5.42 -11.59 7.44
CA VAL A 6 -4.26 -12.43 7.72
C VAL A 6 -3.11 -11.55 8.17
N SER A 7 -2.25 -12.09 9.04
CA SER A 7 -1.09 -11.37 9.58
C SER A 7 -0.01 -11.08 8.52
N GLY A 8 0.04 -11.85 7.44
CA GLY A 8 1.05 -11.71 6.38
C GLY A 8 2.36 -12.44 6.67
N TYR A 9 2.49 -13.08 7.83
CA TYR A 9 3.70 -13.82 8.25
C TYR A 9 3.89 -15.13 7.50
N ASP A 10 2.79 -15.80 7.10
CA ASP A 10 2.88 -17.11 6.45
C ASP A 10 3.03 -16.98 4.94
N VAL A 11 3.80 -17.91 4.36
CA VAL A 11 4.15 -17.93 2.92
C VAL A 11 2.95 -17.91 1.98
N ASN A 12 1.81 -18.45 2.43
CA ASN A 12 0.58 -18.51 1.65
C ASN A 12 -0.23 -17.21 1.69
N ASN A 13 0.08 -16.26 2.58
CA ASN A 13 -0.58 -14.95 2.61
C ASN A 13 -0.21 -14.09 1.38
N LYS A 14 0.87 -14.43 0.67
CA LYS A 14 1.35 -13.73 -0.53
C LYS A 14 1.02 -14.47 -1.84
N LYS A 15 0.22 -15.54 -1.79
CA LYS A 15 -0.09 -16.38 -2.95
C LYS A 15 -1.59 -16.66 -3.04
N PHE A 16 -2.11 -16.69 -4.26
CA PHE A 16 -3.46 -17.20 -4.49
C PHE A 16 -3.49 -18.72 -4.34
N SER A 17 -4.58 -19.24 -3.77
CA SER A 17 -4.83 -20.68 -3.75
C SER A 17 -5.21 -21.22 -5.14
N PRO A 18 -5.08 -22.53 -5.40
CA PRO A 18 -5.48 -23.13 -6.68
C PRO A 18 -6.95 -22.88 -7.04
N CYS A 19 -7.85 -22.74 -6.06
CA CYS A 19 -9.25 -22.38 -6.31
C CYS A 19 -9.39 -20.95 -6.83
N SER A 20 -8.69 -20.00 -6.22
CA SER A 20 -8.69 -18.60 -6.66
C SER A 20 -8.08 -18.45 -8.06
N LEU A 21 -6.96 -19.12 -8.34
CA LEU A 21 -6.32 -19.09 -9.67
C LEU A 21 -7.25 -19.62 -10.77
N ARG A 22 -7.96 -20.73 -10.52
CA ARG A 22 -8.95 -21.28 -11.48
C ARG A 22 -10.09 -20.30 -11.75
N SER A 23 -10.58 -19.62 -10.72
CA SER A 23 -11.65 -18.62 -10.86
C SER A 23 -11.17 -17.38 -11.61
N ILE A 24 -10.02 -16.81 -11.23
CA ILE A 24 -9.41 -15.65 -11.89
C ILE A 24 -9.19 -15.94 -13.38
N ARG A 25 -8.60 -17.10 -13.71
CA ARG A 25 -8.37 -17.50 -15.10
C ARG A 25 -9.65 -17.49 -15.94
N LYS A 26 -10.75 -18.06 -15.44
CA LYS A 26 -12.04 -18.09 -16.17
C LYS A 26 -12.55 -16.68 -16.48
N VAL A 27 -12.45 -15.77 -15.51
CA VAL A 27 -12.88 -14.37 -15.68
C VAL A 27 -11.99 -13.65 -16.69
N LEU A 28 -10.66 -13.79 -16.57
CA LEU A 28 -9.72 -13.18 -17.51
C LEU A 28 -9.94 -13.69 -18.94
N GLN A 29 -10.13 -15.00 -19.15
CA GLN A 29 -10.40 -15.55 -20.48
C GLN A 29 -11.69 -15.01 -21.11
N ALA A 30 -12.74 -14.75 -20.31
CA ALA A 30 -14.03 -14.30 -20.82
C ALA A 30 -14.12 -12.77 -20.99
N LYS A 31 -13.37 -12.00 -20.21
CA LYS A 31 -13.59 -10.54 -20.06
C LYS A 31 -12.37 -9.66 -20.33
N SER A 32 -11.14 -10.18 -20.31
CA SER A 32 -9.92 -9.35 -20.46
C SER A 32 -9.95 -8.51 -21.73
N GLY A 33 -10.23 -9.12 -22.89
CA GLY A 33 -10.28 -8.42 -24.18
C GLY A 33 -11.37 -7.34 -24.33
N ARG A 34 -12.21 -7.10 -23.31
CA ARG A 34 -13.21 -6.01 -23.33
C ARG A 34 -12.64 -4.68 -22.86
N CYS A 35 -11.65 -4.69 -21.97
CA CYS A 35 -11.16 -3.46 -21.33
C CYS A 35 -9.68 -3.49 -20.94
N PHE A 36 -9.00 -4.64 -21.03
CA PHE A 36 -7.56 -4.66 -20.86
C PHE A 36 -6.95 -4.19 -22.17
N SER A 37 -6.23 -3.08 -22.12
CA SER A 37 -5.33 -2.65 -23.17
C SER A 37 -3.96 -3.28 -22.98
N GLU A 38 -3.13 -3.23 -24.02
CA GLU A 38 -1.70 -3.38 -23.79
C GLU A 38 -1.25 -2.29 -22.81
N PRO A 39 -0.28 -2.57 -21.92
CA PRO A 39 0.29 -1.54 -21.07
C PRO A 39 0.83 -0.43 -21.99
N GLU A 40 0.26 0.77 -21.91
CA GLU A 40 0.90 1.94 -22.52
C GLU A 40 2.20 2.18 -21.74
N GLU A 41 3.34 2.17 -22.43
CA GLU A 41 4.65 2.29 -21.77
C GLU A 41 4.89 3.66 -21.14
N SER A 42 4.10 4.68 -21.52
CA SER A 42 4.13 6.03 -20.96
C SER A 42 2.88 6.84 -21.32
N PHE A 43 2.33 7.61 -20.38
CA PHE A 43 1.24 8.55 -20.64
C PHE A 43 1.59 9.96 -20.13
N CYS A 44 1.82 10.88 -21.06
CA CYS A 44 2.14 12.26 -20.73
C CYS A 44 0.90 13.02 -20.24
N GLY A 45 0.90 13.41 -18.97
CA GLY A 45 -0.15 14.19 -18.32
C GLY A 45 -0.74 13.53 -17.07
N ASN A 46 -0.20 12.40 -16.61
CA ASN A 46 -0.62 11.70 -15.38
C ASN A 46 0.24 12.05 -14.14
N LEU A 47 1.15 13.03 -14.26
CA LEU A 47 2.11 13.48 -13.23
C LEU A 47 3.23 12.48 -12.92
N ARG A 48 3.41 11.43 -13.73
CA ARG A 48 4.45 10.42 -13.52
C ARG A 48 5.33 10.35 -14.74
N VAL A 49 6.64 10.39 -14.49
CA VAL A 49 7.64 10.24 -15.55
C VAL A 49 7.72 8.75 -15.92
N GLU A 50 7.29 8.42 -17.12
CA GLU A 50 7.23 7.06 -17.64
C GLU A 50 7.92 6.97 -19.03
N GLY A 51 8.45 5.79 -19.39
CA GLY A 51 9.11 5.57 -20.68
C GLY A 51 10.21 6.59 -21.01
N ASP A 52 10.03 7.34 -22.09
CA ASP A 52 10.98 8.33 -22.63
C ASP A 52 10.71 9.77 -22.15
N GLU A 53 9.81 9.97 -21.20
CA GLU A 53 9.51 11.28 -20.63
C GLU A 53 10.67 11.80 -19.77
N GLN A 54 10.86 13.12 -19.73
CA GLN A 54 11.87 13.76 -18.86
C GLN A 54 11.24 14.45 -17.65
N CYS A 55 9.94 14.71 -17.73
CA CYS A 55 9.09 15.35 -16.73
C CYS A 55 7.63 15.14 -17.16
N ASP A 56 6.69 15.31 -16.24
CA ASP A 56 5.27 15.34 -16.52
C ASP A 56 4.59 16.39 -15.61
N ALA A 57 4.18 17.51 -16.23
CA ALA A 57 3.53 18.63 -15.55
C ALA A 57 2.07 18.36 -15.17
N GLY A 58 1.47 17.29 -15.70
CA GLY A 58 0.05 16.99 -15.65
C GLY A 58 -0.70 17.48 -16.90
N LEU A 59 -2.03 17.30 -16.89
CA LEU A 59 -2.87 17.63 -18.04
C LEU A 59 -2.86 19.14 -18.36
N LEU A 60 -2.68 19.47 -19.64
CA LEU A 60 -2.71 20.82 -20.20
C LEU A 60 -3.96 21.61 -19.76
N GLY A 61 -3.76 22.78 -19.19
CA GLY A 61 -4.82 23.74 -18.85
C GLY A 61 -5.43 23.59 -17.46
N THR A 62 -5.16 22.50 -16.74
CA THR A 62 -5.62 22.32 -15.35
C THR A 62 -4.48 22.26 -14.34
N GLU A 63 -3.38 21.58 -14.69
CA GLU A 63 -2.30 21.31 -13.72
C GLU A 63 -0.90 21.75 -14.18
N ASP A 64 -0.76 22.32 -15.38
CA ASP A 64 0.49 22.76 -16.02
C ASP A 64 1.12 24.02 -15.37
N ASN A 65 1.48 23.90 -14.09
CA ASN A 65 2.18 24.94 -13.31
C ASN A 65 3.69 24.65 -13.17
N ASP A 66 4.22 23.63 -13.85
CA ASP A 66 5.65 23.34 -13.83
C ASP A 66 6.38 24.13 -14.91
N ALA A 67 7.03 25.23 -14.52
CA ALA A 67 7.82 26.06 -15.43
C ALA A 67 9.00 25.31 -16.07
N CYS A 68 9.37 24.14 -15.54
CA CYS A 68 10.50 23.35 -15.99
C CYS A 68 10.13 22.35 -17.08
N CYS A 69 8.85 22.03 -17.22
CA CYS A 69 8.35 20.97 -18.10
C CYS A 69 7.49 21.55 -19.23
N ASP A 70 7.59 20.97 -20.42
CA ASP A 70 6.74 21.31 -21.55
C ASP A 70 5.59 20.33 -21.71
N LYS A 71 4.65 20.70 -22.59
CA LYS A 71 3.45 19.92 -22.89
C LYS A 71 3.69 18.57 -23.57
N ASN A 72 4.93 18.29 -23.99
CA ASN A 72 5.33 17.03 -24.60
C ASN A 72 6.16 16.19 -23.61
N CYS A 73 6.09 16.49 -22.31
CA CYS A 73 6.82 15.80 -21.26
C CYS A 73 8.35 15.85 -21.44
N LYS A 74 8.85 16.98 -21.94
CA LYS A 74 10.28 17.28 -22.08
C LYS A 74 10.66 18.48 -21.21
N LEU A 75 11.87 18.44 -20.67
CA LEU A 75 12.40 19.56 -19.90
C LEU A 75 12.64 20.76 -20.83
N ARG A 76 12.29 21.96 -20.36
CA ARG A 76 12.55 23.23 -21.06
C ARG A 76 14.03 23.62 -20.96
N ARG A 77 14.91 22.80 -21.55
CA ARG A 77 16.37 23.00 -21.51
C ARG A 77 16.80 24.33 -22.12
N ASN A 78 16.04 24.83 -23.10
CA ASN A 78 16.23 26.16 -23.68
C ASN A 78 16.00 27.31 -22.69
N GLN A 79 15.31 27.05 -21.57
CA GLN A 79 15.10 27.97 -20.45
C GLN A 79 15.99 27.61 -19.24
N GLY A 80 16.96 26.72 -19.43
CA GLY A 80 17.91 26.31 -18.39
C GLY A 80 17.44 25.19 -17.47
N ALA A 81 16.25 24.59 -17.70
CA ALA A 81 15.75 23.51 -16.85
C ALA A 81 16.61 22.25 -16.96
N VAL A 82 17.05 21.72 -15.81
CA VAL A 82 17.80 20.45 -15.69
C VAL A 82 17.04 19.38 -14.92
N CYS A 83 15.93 19.74 -14.27
CA CYS A 83 15.01 18.86 -13.57
C CYS A 83 13.60 19.48 -13.54
N SER A 84 12.61 18.74 -13.01
CA SER A 84 11.22 19.20 -12.82
C SER A 84 10.90 19.35 -11.34
N ASP A 85 10.39 20.52 -10.94
CA ASP A 85 9.99 20.78 -9.54
C ASP A 85 8.83 19.90 -9.09
N LYS A 86 7.98 19.42 -10.02
CA LYS A 86 6.87 18.54 -9.71
C LYS A 86 7.25 17.08 -9.57
N ASN A 87 8.16 16.59 -10.42
CA ASN A 87 8.45 15.16 -10.47
C ASN A 87 9.72 14.77 -9.71
N SER A 88 10.59 15.74 -9.39
CA SER A 88 11.91 15.46 -8.81
C SER A 88 12.03 15.99 -7.37
N PRO A 89 12.19 15.13 -6.35
CA PRO A 89 12.26 15.56 -4.95
C PRO A 89 13.48 16.41 -4.60
N CYS A 90 14.52 16.43 -5.45
CA CYS A 90 15.71 17.25 -5.30
C CYS A 90 15.81 18.38 -6.36
N CYS A 91 14.68 18.82 -6.89
CA CYS A 91 14.60 19.97 -7.80
C CYS A 91 13.95 21.17 -7.12
N GLN A 92 14.51 22.35 -7.38
CA GLN A 92 13.91 23.62 -6.99
C GLN A 92 14.23 24.67 -8.05
N ASN A 93 13.20 25.35 -8.55
CA ASN A 93 13.30 26.34 -9.63
C ASN A 93 14.03 25.77 -10.85
N CYS A 94 13.69 24.54 -11.24
CA CYS A 94 14.25 23.84 -12.40
C CYS A 94 15.76 23.52 -12.30
N GLN A 95 16.36 23.69 -11.11
CA GLN A 95 17.75 23.40 -10.81
C GLN A 95 17.87 22.35 -9.70
N PHE A 96 18.98 21.62 -9.66
CA PHE A 96 19.25 20.70 -8.57
C PHE A 96 19.39 21.48 -7.25
N MET A 97 18.69 21.01 -6.22
CA MET A 97 18.85 21.52 -4.87
C MET A 97 20.26 21.28 -4.38
N MET A 98 20.76 22.17 -3.52
CA MET A 98 22.10 22.08 -2.95
C MET A 98 22.32 20.76 -2.19
N ALA A 99 23.58 20.32 -2.14
CA ALA A 99 23.96 19.14 -1.38
C ALA A 99 23.57 19.31 0.10
N GLY A 100 22.96 18.27 0.67
CA GLY A 100 22.55 18.26 2.07
C GLY A 100 21.11 18.71 2.34
N VAL A 101 20.37 19.23 1.34
CA VAL A 101 18.93 19.51 1.51
C VAL A 101 18.18 18.20 1.74
N LYS A 102 17.35 18.12 2.77
CA LYS A 102 16.61 16.90 3.11
C LYS A 102 15.48 16.65 2.10
N CYS A 103 15.44 15.45 1.52
CA CYS A 103 14.45 15.06 0.52
C CYS A 103 13.61 13.84 0.92
N ARG A 104 14.06 13.05 1.91
CA ARG A 104 13.25 12.02 2.57
C ARG A 104 13.47 12.08 4.07
N GLU A 105 12.37 11.99 4.81
CA GLU A 105 12.43 11.79 6.26
C GLU A 105 12.89 10.38 6.61
N ALA A 106 13.40 10.21 7.82
CA ALA A 106 13.76 8.90 8.34
C ALA A 106 12.50 8.03 8.56
N GLN A 107 12.53 6.79 8.06
CA GLN A 107 11.44 5.82 8.19
C GLN A 107 11.88 4.69 9.12
N TYR A 108 11.60 4.84 10.41
CA TYR A 108 11.94 3.84 11.43
C TYR A 108 11.25 2.49 11.21
N ALA A 109 10.02 2.50 10.69
CA ALA A 109 9.26 1.27 10.41
C ALA A 109 9.98 0.36 9.40
N THR A 110 10.66 0.94 8.41
CA THR A 110 11.37 0.23 7.34
C THR A 110 12.89 0.23 7.51
N CYS A 111 13.41 0.77 8.62
CA CYS A 111 14.84 0.86 8.91
C CYS A 111 15.64 1.71 7.91
N GLU A 112 15.07 2.82 7.48
CA GLU A 112 15.67 3.74 6.51
C GLU A 112 15.95 5.09 7.16
N GLN A 113 17.20 5.57 7.11
CA GLN A 113 17.56 6.90 7.59
C GLN A 113 16.98 7.99 6.67
N GLU A 114 17.11 9.25 7.09
CA GLU A 114 16.84 10.37 6.20
C GLU A 114 17.80 10.35 4.99
N ALA A 115 17.31 10.82 3.85
CA ALA A 115 18.15 11.05 2.67
C ALA A 115 18.17 12.53 2.33
N ARG A 116 19.30 12.95 1.79
CA ARG A 116 19.60 14.33 1.43
C ARG A 116 20.06 14.41 -0.01
N CYS A 117 19.67 15.47 -0.69
CA CYS A 117 20.05 15.75 -2.06
C CYS A 117 21.57 15.77 -2.21
N SER A 118 22.06 15.25 -3.33
CA SER A 118 23.49 15.17 -3.62
C SER A 118 24.08 16.50 -4.12
N GLY A 119 23.23 17.46 -4.52
CA GLY A 119 23.68 18.71 -5.14
C GLY A 119 23.79 18.69 -6.66
N ASN A 120 23.70 17.51 -7.28
CA ASN A 120 24.03 17.32 -8.70
C ASN A 120 23.09 16.37 -9.45
N HIS A 121 22.01 15.90 -8.81
CA HIS A 121 20.99 15.03 -9.40
C HIS A 121 19.60 15.48 -8.94
N ALA A 122 18.59 15.21 -9.78
CA ALA A 122 17.18 15.52 -9.53
C ALA A 122 16.52 14.56 -8.52
N ASP A 123 16.99 13.32 -8.51
CA ASP A 123 16.47 12.27 -7.64
C ASP A 123 16.99 12.41 -6.21
N CYS A 124 16.11 12.14 -5.25
CA CYS A 124 16.57 11.91 -3.89
C CYS A 124 17.31 10.57 -3.84
N PRO A 125 18.56 10.50 -3.35
CA PRO A 125 19.28 9.24 -3.27
C PRO A 125 18.54 8.24 -2.37
N LYS A 126 18.86 6.95 -2.52
CA LYS A 126 18.33 5.91 -1.65
C LYS A 126 18.74 6.20 -0.20
N SER A 127 17.78 6.12 0.71
CA SER A 127 18.04 6.25 2.15
C SER A 127 19.08 5.23 2.62
N PRO A 128 20.09 5.65 3.40
CA PRO A 128 21.01 4.72 4.02
C PRO A 128 20.27 3.86 5.07
N PRO A 129 20.73 2.63 5.32
CA PRO A 129 20.11 1.77 6.32
C PRO A 129 20.31 2.34 7.72
N MET A 130 19.29 2.25 8.59
CA MET A 130 19.46 2.55 10.01
C MET A 130 20.47 1.60 10.66
N GLY A 131 21.11 2.07 11.74
CA GLY A 131 22.04 1.25 12.51
C GLY A 131 21.38 0.00 13.08
N ASP A 132 22.11 -1.10 13.08
CA ASP A 132 21.65 -2.36 13.65
C ASP A 132 21.24 -2.18 15.13
N GLY A 133 20.12 -2.81 15.52
CA GLY A 133 19.54 -2.69 16.85
C GLY A 133 18.60 -1.49 17.06
N THR A 134 18.48 -0.59 16.07
CA THR A 134 17.47 0.49 16.12
C THR A 134 16.08 -0.11 16.17
N MET A 135 15.23 0.36 17.10
CA MET A 135 13.85 -0.11 17.22
C MET A 135 13.03 0.31 16.00
N CYS A 136 12.29 -0.63 15.42
CA CYS A 136 11.43 -0.43 14.27
C CYS A 136 9.99 -0.89 14.57
N GLN A 137 9.19 -1.10 13.52
CA GLN A 137 7.79 -1.51 13.65
C GLN A 137 7.64 -2.75 14.55
N GLU A 138 6.57 -2.77 15.35
CA GLU A 138 6.19 -3.94 16.16
C GLU A 138 7.26 -4.45 17.15
N ARG A 139 7.98 -3.51 17.78
CA ARG A 139 9.12 -3.81 18.68
C ARG A 139 10.24 -4.63 18.02
N GLY A 140 10.25 -4.65 16.69
CA GLY A 140 11.35 -5.21 15.92
C GLY A 140 12.63 -4.39 16.07
N GLN A 141 13.70 -4.92 15.51
CA GLN A 141 14.99 -4.25 15.44
C GLN A 141 15.53 -4.25 14.02
N CYS A 142 16.16 -3.15 13.65
CA CYS A 142 16.86 -3.05 12.38
C CYS A 142 18.06 -4.00 12.33
N ARG A 143 18.20 -4.71 11.20
CA ARG A 143 19.40 -5.47 10.86
C ARG A 143 19.65 -5.34 9.36
N ASN A 144 20.80 -4.80 8.96
CA ASN A 144 21.16 -4.58 7.56
C ASN A 144 20.08 -3.81 6.76
N GLY A 145 19.50 -2.76 7.36
CA GLY A 145 18.47 -1.94 6.71
C GLY A 145 17.11 -2.63 6.51
N LYS A 146 16.83 -3.70 7.26
CA LYS A 146 15.52 -4.35 7.30
C LYS A 146 15.01 -4.41 8.73
N CYS A 147 13.73 -4.13 8.92
CA CYS A 147 13.08 -4.33 10.21
C CYS A 147 12.87 -5.83 10.45
N ILE A 148 13.59 -6.39 11.42
CA ILE A 148 13.42 -7.77 11.87
C ILE A 148 12.37 -7.76 12.99
N PRO A 149 11.24 -8.47 12.86
CA PRO A 149 10.20 -8.41 13.89
C PRO A 149 10.67 -9.01 15.21
N TYR A 150 9.97 -8.66 16.29
CA TYR A 150 10.38 -9.00 17.65
C TYR A 150 10.71 -10.49 17.84
N CYS A 151 9.85 -11.42 17.41
CA CYS A 151 10.06 -12.85 17.62
C CYS A 151 11.35 -13.35 16.96
N GLU A 152 11.63 -12.88 15.74
CA GLU A 152 12.83 -13.23 14.98
C GLU A 152 14.10 -12.69 15.64
N THR A 153 14.03 -11.56 16.35
CA THR A 153 15.16 -11.08 17.17
C THR A 153 15.46 -12.01 18.36
N GLN A 154 14.46 -12.76 18.83
CA GLN A 154 14.58 -13.74 19.92
C GLN A 154 14.88 -15.17 19.41
N GLY A 155 15.10 -15.36 18.11
CA GLY A 155 15.30 -16.69 17.51
C GLY A 155 14.02 -17.51 17.36
N LEU A 156 12.85 -16.86 17.44
CA LEU A 156 11.53 -17.45 17.25
C LEU A 156 10.91 -16.95 15.93
N GLN A 157 9.70 -17.39 15.61
CA GLN A 157 8.96 -16.93 14.44
C GLN A 157 7.71 -16.17 14.86
N SER A 158 7.45 -15.03 14.21
CA SER A 158 6.24 -14.25 14.39
C SER A 158 5.01 -15.03 13.93
N CYS A 159 3.95 -14.99 14.72
CA CYS A 159 2.70 -15.64 14.38
C CYS A 159 1.50 -15.01 15.11
N MET A 160 0.30 -15.48 14.80
CA MET A 160 -0.94 -15.01 15.41
C MET A 160 -1.50 -16.13 16.30
N CYS A 161 -1.74 -15.84 17.58
CA CYS A 161 -2.41 -16.78 18.46
C CYS A 161 -3.84 -17.05 17.98
N ASP A 162 -4.32 -18.29 18.17
CA ASP A 162 -5.61 -18.79 17.68
C ASP A 162 -6.75 -18.67 18.70
N THR A 163 -6.45 -18.30 19.94
CA THR A 163 -7.43 -18.03 21.00
C THR A 163 -7.93 -16.59 20.93
N MET A 164 -9.23 -16.35 21.14
CA MET A 164 -9.80 -14.98 21.14
C MET A 164 -9.15 -14.05 22.17
N THR A 165 -8.65 -14.61 23.28
CA THR A 165 -8.01 -13.87 24.39
C THR A 165 -6.60 -13.41 24.06
N ASP A 166 -5.87 -14.16 23.23
CA ASP A 166 -4.46 -13.88 22.91
C ASP A 166 -4.27 -13.43 21.46
N ALA A 167 -5.31 -13.48 20.62
CA ALA A 167 -5.29 -13.06 19.22
C ALA A 167 -4.86 -11.60 19.02
N CYS A 168 -4.99 -10.76 20.04
CA CYS A 168 -4.55 -9.36 20.05
C CYS A 168 -3.32 -9.11 20.93
N LYS A 169 -2.59 -10.18 21.27
CA LYS A 169 -1.29 -10.11 21.90
C LYS A 169 -0.22 -10.48 20.88
N ARG A 170 1.00 -10.01 21.09
CA ARG A 170 2.15 -10.46 20.32
C ARG A 170 2.42 -11.92 20.62
N CYS A 171 2.45 -12.75 19.59
CA CYS A 171 2.68 -14.18 19.72
C CYS A 171 3.87 -14.64 18.89
N CYS A 172 4.60 -15.60 19.43
CA CYS A 172 5.73 -16.25 18.77
C CYS A 172 5.51 -17.77 18.73
N ARG A 173 6.26 -18.46 17.88
CA ARG A 173 6.38 -19.94 17.85
C ARG A 173 7.84 -20.34 17.65
N GLN A 174 8.26 -21.54 18.07
CA GLN A 174 9.65 -21.97 17.87
C GLN A 174 9.90 -22.38 16.42
N SER A 175 8.92 -23.03 15.79
CA SER A 175 8.99 -23.46 14.39
C SER A 175 7.63 -23.33 13.70
N ILE A 176 7.60 -23.40 12.36
CA ILE A 176 6.38 -23.19 11.57
C ILE A 176 5.23 -24.17 11.88
N ASN A 177 5.57 -25.35 12.42
CA ASN A 177 4.61 -26.42 12.73
C ASN A 177 4.17 -26.42 14.20
N GLU A 178 4.70 -25.50 15.02
CA GLU A 178 4.37 -25.41 16.44
C GLU A 178 3.30 -24.36 16.72
N THR A 179 2.61 -24.56 17.83
CA THR A 179 1.56 -23.66 18.31
C THR A 179 2.15 -22.32 18.72
N CYS A 180 1.43 -21.25 18.37
CA CYS A 180 1.74 -19.91 18.83
C CYS A 180 1.48 -19.77 20.32
N PHE A 181 2.38 -19.06 21.00
CA PHE A 181 2.22 -18.68 22.40
C PHE A 181 2.42 -17.16 22.55
N PRO A 182 1.67 -16.50 23.46
CA PRO A 182 1.86 -15.08 23.73
C PRO A 182 3.20 -14.83 24.42
N VAL A 183 3.82 -13.69 24.14
CA VAL A 183 5.08 -13.28 24.78
C VAL A 183 4.84 -12.85 26.24
N GLU A 184 5.86 -13.02 27.09
CA GLU A 184 5.84 -12.56 28.48
C GLU A 184 6.90 -11.47 28.73
N PRO A 185 6.55 -10.33 29.36
CA PRO A 185 5.20 -9.93 29.79
C PRO A 185 4.25 -9.68 28.61
N PRO A 186 2.92 -9.77 28.80
CA PRO A 186 1.94 -9.59 27.74
C PRO A 186 2.12 -8.28 26.99
N ASP A 187 2.23 -8.36 25.68
CA ASP A 187 2.37 -7.22 24.78
C ASP A 187 1.12 -7.11 23.89
N VAL A 188 0.30 -6.08 24.14
CA VAL A 188 -0.98 -5.88 23.44
C VAL A 188 -0.74 -5.16 22.12
N LEU A 189 -1.28 -5.71 21.03
CA LEU A 189 -1.13 -5.14 19.69
C LEU A 189 -1.99 -3.87 19.52
N PRO A 190 -1.56 -2.91 18.69
CA PRO A 190 -2.33 -1.70 18.41
C PRO A 190 -3.71 -1.98 17.80
N ASP A 191 -4.64 -1.05 17.99
CA ASP A 191 -5.96 -1.13 17.36
C ASP A 191 -5.85 -1.14 15.83
N GLY A 192 -6.72 -1.92 15.17
CA GLY A 192 -6.68 -2.16 13.74
C GLY A 192 -5.69 -3.24 13.30
N THR A 193 -4.94 -3.86 14.22
CA THR A 193 -4.09 -5.01 13.89
C THR A 193 -4.97 -6.21 13.52
N PRO A 194 -4.72 -6.91 12.38
CA PRO A 194 -5.41 -8.14 12.03
C PRO A 194 -5.34 -9.20 13.14
N CYS A 195 -6.49 -9.79 13.48
CA CYS A 195 -6.60 -10.88 14.43
C CYS A 195 -7.43 -12.03 13.82
N ILE A 196 -7.63 -13.13 14.58
CA ILE A 196 -8.15 -14.40 14.03
C ILE A 196 -9.45 -14.29 13.23
N GLN A 197 -10.33 -13.34 13.59
CA GLN A 197 -11.66 -13.18 12.98
C GLN A 197 -11.99 -11.72 12.64
N GLY A 198 -11.02 -10.81 12.66
CA GLY A 198 -11.24 -9.39 12.37
C GLY A 198 -10.05 -8.51 12.74
N PHE A 199 -10.27 -7.51 13.60
CA PHE A 199 -9.24 -6.58 14.02
C PHE A 199 -9.25 -6.34 15.53
N CYS A 200 -8.08 -6.00 16.07
CA CYS A 200 -7.94 -5.65 17.47
C CYS A 200 -8.57 -4.30 17.76
N ASN A 201 -9.34 -4.23 18.86
CA ASN A 201 -9.89 -3.01 19.43
C ASN A 201 -9.79 -3.12 20.96
N LYS A 202 -9.03 -2.22 21.59
CA LYS A 202 -8.76 -2.21 23.04
C LYS A 202 -8.24 -3.57 23.54
N GLY A 203 -7.39 -4.22 22.75
CA GLY A 203 -6.79 -5.52 23.07
C GLY A 203 -7.71 -6.73 22.93
N MET A 204 -8.92 -6.56 22.40
CA MET A 204 -9.87 -7.64 22.10
C MET A 204 -10.02 -7.82 20.59
N CYS A 205 -10.11 -9.07 20.13
CA CYS A 205 -10.33 -9.36 18.72
C CYS A 205 -11.82 -9.19 18.38
N GLU A 206 -12.17 -8.08 17.73
CA GLU A 206 -13.53 -7.82 17.27
C GLU A 206 -13.74 -8.44 15.88
N LYS A 207 -14.83 -9.18 15.73
CA LYS A 207 -15.15 -9.81 14.46
C LYS A 207 -15.59 -8.74 13.47
N THR A 208 -14.93 -8.68 12.33
CA THR A 208 -15.50 -7.98 11.17
C THR A 208 -16.40 -8.95 10.44
N ILE A 209 -17.70 -8.75 10.57
CA ILE A 209 -18.67 -9.42 9.72
C ILE A 209 -18.38 -8.95 8.27
N GLN A 210 -17.71 -9.78 7.47
CA GLN A 210 -17.80 -9.66 6.01
C GLN A 210 -19.07 -10.38 5.54
N ASP A 211 -20.23 -10.02 6.10
CA ASP A 211 -21.47 -10.43 5.50
C ASP A 211 -21.67 -9.58 4.26
N VAL A 212 -21.39 -10.19 3.11
CA VAL A 212 -22.00 -9.82 1.83
C VAL A 212 -23.52 -9.59 2.00
N VAL A 213 -24.11 -10.27 2.99
CA VAL A 213 -25.50 -10.19 3.42
C VAL A 213 -25.84 -8.82 4.08
N GLU A 214 -25.10 -8.30 5.06
CA GLU A 214 -25.35 -6.95 5.62
C GLU A 214 -25.12 -5.86 4.57
N ARG A 215 -24.08 -5.97 3.76
CA ARG A 215 -23.81 -5.02 2.67
C ARG A 215 -24.89 -5.05 1.58
N PHE A 216 -25.61 -6.16 1.45
CA PHE A 216 -26.81 -6.27 0.61
C PHE A 216 -28.06 -5.77 1.34
N TRP A 217 -28.20 -6.02 2.64
CA TRP A 217 -29.36 -5.58 3.42
C TRP A 217 -29.40 -4.07 3.60
N ASP A 218 -28.28 -3.39 3.79
CA ASP A 218 -28.24 -1.91 3.78
C ASP A 218 -28.75 -1.35 2.44
N ILE A 219 -28.39 -2.01 1.33
CA ILE A 219 -28.89 -1.66 -0.01
C ILE A 219 -30.39 -1.98 -0.13
N ILE A 220 -30.86 -3.10 0.43
CA ILE A 220 -32.28 -3.52 0.36
C ILE A 220 -33.18 -2.67 1.27
N GLU A 221 -32.70 -2.25 2.45
CA GLU A 221 -33.45 -1.41 3.39
C GLU A 221 -33.59 0.04 2.89
N GLU A 222 -32.61 0.56 2.15
CA GLU A 222 -32.71 1.88 1.49
C GLU A 222 -33.65 1.90 0.27
N ILE A 223 -34.00 0.72 -0.25
CA ILE A 223 -34.92 0.58 -1.38
C ILE A 223 -36.37 0.67 -0.86
N ASN A 224 -36.82 1.90 -0.66
CA ASN A 224 -38.24 2.21 -0.46
C ASN A 224 -39.04 1.68 -1.67
N ILE A 225 -40.06 0.86 -1.42
CA ILE A 225 -40.92 0.26 -2.47
C ILE A 225 -41.50 1.31 -3.42
N ASN A 226 -41.68 2.55 -2.93
CA ASN A 226 -42.17 3.68 -3.73
C ASN A 226 -41.13 4.20 -4.74
N LYS A 227 -39.82 4.09 -4.46
CA LYS A 227 -38.75 4.41 -5.41
C LYS A 227 -38.60 3.32 -6.49
N VAL A 228 -38.77 2.04 -6.12
CA VAL A 228 -38.76 0.93 -7.10
C VAL A 228 -39.93 1.05 -8.07
N LEU A 229 -41.13 1.33 -7.56
CA LEU A 229 -42.32 1.52 -8.39
C LEU A 229 -42.19 2.73 -9.33
N ARG A 230 -41.57 3.83 -8.89
CA ARG A 230 -41.22 4.95 -9.77
C ARG A 230 -40.20 4.56 -10.83
N PHE A 231 -39.12 3.87 -10.46
CA PHE A 231 -38.10 3.43 -11.40
C PHE A 231 -38.66 2.50 -12.49
N LEU A 232 -39.52 1.55 -12.11
CA LEU A 232 -40.18 0.64 -13.06
C LEU A 232 -41.16 1.38 -13.98
N ARG A 233 -41.90 2.38 -13.47
CA ARG A 233 -42.79 3.22 -14.28
C ARG A 233 -42.02 4.07 -15.30
N ASP A 234 -40.86 4.60 -14.90
CA ASP A 234 -40.11 5.55 -15.73
C ASP A 234 -39.23 4.85 -16.78
N ASN A 235 -38.95 3.56 -16.63
CA ASN A 235 -38.01 2.82 -17.50
C ASN A 235 -38.59 1.61 -18.24
N ILE A 236 -39.84 1.22 -17.95
CA ILE A 236 -40.53 0.20 -18.74
C ILE A 236 -41.44 0.90 -19.75
N VAL A 237 -40.90 1.14 -20.94
CA VAL A 237 -41.71 1.44 -22.13
C VAL A 237 -42.29 0.12 -22.61
N SER A 238 -43.60 -0.08 -22.40
CA SER A 238 -44.33 -1.16 -23.05
C SER A 238 -44.22 -0.94 -24.57
N LYS A 239 -43.72 -1.94 -25.30
CA LYS A 239 -44.21 -2.15 -26.67
C LYS A 239 -45.64 -2.69 -26.63
#